data_AF-A0A1I2D5R6-F1
#
_entry.id   AF-A0A1I2D5R6-F1
#
_cell.length_a   1.000
_cell.length_b   1.000
_cell.length_c   1.000
_cell.angle_alpha   90.00
_cell.angle_beta   90.00
_cell.angle_gamma   90.00
#
_symmetry.space_group_name_H-M   'P 1'
#
loop_
_entity.id
_entity.type
_entity.pdbx_description
1 polymer ?
#
loop_
_entity_poly.entity_id
_entity_poly.type
_entity_poly.pdbx_seq_one_letter_code
_entity_poly.pdbx_strand_id
1 'polypeptide(L)'
;MSKIKRTIDKEYFRKAYLFGIFLAIVALLIFYLSKDTNYVPLIIVSFVLYPFARIPYDLLLGFRVRQWIEQESVISLFLNQLHYIIHFVIFLFSFFLAPLGILLLVIRTIYRWLRKTT
;
A
#
# COMPACT_ATOMS: atom_id res chain seq x y z
N MET A 1 13.28 -20.02 5.88
CA MET A 1 11.95 -19.37 6.01
C MET A 1 12.12 -17.95 6.52
N SER A 2 11.91 -16.94 5.68
CA SER A 2 11.92 -15.53 6.10
C SER A 2 10.63 -15.24 6.87
N LYS A 3 10.70 -14.92 8.16
CA LYS A 3 9.53 -14.41 8.89
C LYS A 3 9.15 -13.06 8.29
N ILE A 4 8.02 -12.98 7.60
CA ILE A 4 7.48 -11.69 7.11
C ILE A 4 7.35 -10.75 8.32
N LYS A 5 8.20 -9.73 8.34
CA LYS A 5 8.23 -8.73 9.39
C LYS A 5 6.99 -7.84 9.25
N ARG A 6 5.97 -8.07 10.07
CA ARG A 6 4.73 -7.28 10.13
C ARG A 6 4.97 -5.93 10.82
N THR A 7 5.95 -5.17 10.37
CA THR A 7 6.32 -3.88 10.98
C THR A 7 6.29 -2.77 9.95
N ILE A 8 5.50 -1.75 10.23
CA ILE A 8 5.57 -0.47 9.53
C ILE A 8 6.80 0.26 10.08
N ASP A 9 7.89 0.25 9.31
CA ASP A 9 9.18 0.89 9.58
C ASP A 9 9.66 1.69 8.34
N LYS A 10 10.87 2.27 8.38
CA LYS A 10 11.41 3.04 7.24
C LYS A 10 11.53 2.19 5.96
N GLU A 11 11.86 0.90 6.10
CA GLU A 11 11.99 0.00 4.96
C GLU A 11 10.64 -0.27 4.29
N TYR A 12 9.57 -0.37 5.10
CA TYR A 12 8.19 -0.45 4.60
C TYR A 12 7.86 0.72 3.66
N PHE A 13 8.09 1.96 4.09
CA PHE A 13 7.81 3.13 3.27
C PHE A 13 8.64 3.16 1.98
N ARG A 14 9.92 2.81 2.05
CA ARG A 14 10.77 2.73 0.84
C ARG A 14 10.22 1.73 -0.17
N LYS A 15 9.83 0.53 0.29
CA LYS A 15 9.22 -0.49 -0.58
C LYS A 15 7.88 -0.02 -1.15
N ALA A 16 7.06 0.65 -0.34
CA ALA A 16 5.79 1.19 -0.78
C ALA A 16 5.95 2.31 -1.82
N TYR A 17 6.91 3.22 -1.66
CA TYR A 17 7.21 4.24 -2.68
C TYR A 17 7.73 3.65 -3.98
N LEU A 18 8.70 2.72 -3.92
CA LEU A 18 9.21 2.04 -5.11
C LEU A 18 8.08 1.33 -5.88
N PHE A 19 7.22 0.64 -5.15
CA PHE A 19 6.08 -0.02 -5.75
C PHE A 19 5.01 0.96 -6.23
N GLY A 20 4.83 2.10 -5.56
CA GLY A 20 3.99 3.20 -6.00
C GLY A 20 4.44 3.82 -7.33
N ILE A 21 5.74 3.88 -7.61
CA ILE A 21 6.27 4.33 -8.92
C ILE A 21 5.77 3.38 -10.01
N PHE A 22 5.88 2.07 -9.78
CA PHE A 22 5.37 1.07 -10.72
C PHE A 22 3.86 1.25 -10.97
N LEU A 23 3.06 1.43 -9.91
CA LEU A 23 1.62 1.68 -10.05
C LEU A 23 1.31 2.98 -10.78
N ALA A 24 2.08 4.04 -10.55
CA ALA A 24 1.93 5.31 -11.24
C ALA A 24 2.21 5.18 -12.74
N ILE A 25 3.26 4.45 -13.13
CA ILE A 25 3.56 4.17 -14.54
C ILE A 25 2.42 3.39 -15.19
N VAL A 26 1.92 2.35 -14.52
CA VAL A 26 0.79 1.55 -15.02
C VAL A 26 -0.47 2.42 -15.16
N ALA A 27 -0.77 3.26 -14.17
CA ALA A 27 -1.90 4.18 -14.23
C ALA A 27 -1.75 5.18 -15.39
N LEU A 28 -0.56 5.76 -15.58
CA LEU A 28 -0.28 6.67 -16.70
C LEU A 28 -0.54 6.00 -18.04
N LEU A 29 -0.08 4.77 -18.25
CA LEU A 29 -0.32 4.03 -19.49
C LEU A 29 -1.81 3.76 -19.73
N ILE A 30 -2.55 3.39 -18.67
CA ILE A 30 -4.00 3.13 -18.76
C ILE A 30 -4.77 4.42 -19.09
N PHE A 31 -4.50 5.51 -18.36
CA PHE A 31 -5.22 6.77 -18.57
C PHE A 31 -4.76 7.53 -19.82
N TYR A 32 -3.53 7.33 -20.29
CA TYR A 32 -3.09 7.87 -21.57
C TYR A 32 -3.95 7.37 -22.74
N LEU A 33 -4.42 6.10 -22.68
CA LEU A 33 -5.32 5.53 -23.67
C LEU A 33 -6.71 6.19 -23.67
N SER A 34 -7.14 6.81 -22.57
CA SER A 34 -8.47 7.43 -22.46
C SER A 34 -8.55 8.83 -23.09
N LYS A 35 -7.44 9.37 -23.63
CA LYS A 35 -7.31 10.73 -24.23
C LYS A 35 -7.72 11.89 -23.31
N ASP A 36 -8.02 11.62 -22.04
CA ASP A 36 -8.18 12.67 -21.03
C ASP A 36 -6.80 13.23 -20.69
N THR A 37 -6.71 14.47 -20.24
CA THR A 37 -5.44 15.10 -19.81
C THR A 37 -5.45 15.47 -18.33
N ASN A 38 -6.62 15.37 -17.67
CA ASN A 38 -6.80 15.79 -16.29
C ASN A 38 -6.41 14.72 -15.24
N TYR A 39 -5.84 13.58 -15.67
CA TYR A 39 -5.48 12.48 -14.77
C TYR A 39 -4.13 12.68 -14.06
N VAL A 40 -3.25 13.54 -14.57
CA VAL A 40 -1.88 13.67 -14.04
C VAL A 40 -1.86 14.11 -12.57
N PRO A 41 -2.62 15.14 -12.14
CA PRO A 41 -2.68 15.52 -10.73
C PRO A 41 -3.17 14.39 -9.83
N LEU A 42 -4.18 13.63 -10.27
CA LEU A 42 -4.72 12.49 -9.53
C LEU A 42 -3.63 11.43 -9.29
N ILE A 43 -2.87 11.06 -10.34
CA ILE A 43 -1.80 10.07 -10.23
C ILE A 43 -0.68 10.55 -9.30
N ILE A 44 -0.29 11.82 -9.37
CA ILE A 44 0.73 12.40 -8.48
C ILE A 44 0.26 12.34 -7.02
N VAL A 45 -0.97 12.78 -6.74
CA VAL A 45 -1.54 12.75 -5.39
C VAL A 45 -1.65 11.31 -4.89
N SER A 46 -2.15 10.39 -5.71
CA SER A 46 -2.21 8.97 -5.40
C SER A 46 -0.84 8.39 -5.09
N PHE A 47 0.20 8.74 -5.86
CA PHE A 47 1.56 8.29 -5.62
C PHE A 47 2.11 8.73 -4.26
N VAL A 48 1.94 10.00 -3.91
CA VAL A 48 2.39 10.54 -2.62
C VAL A 48 1.64 9.90 -1.45
N LEU A 49 0.33 9.68 -1.62
CA LEU A 49 -0.54 9.15 -0.56
C LEU A 49 -0.51 7.63 -0.44
N TYR A 50 -0.09 6.91 -1.48
CA TYR A 50 -0.13 5.46 -1.56
C TYR A 50 0.53 4.74 -0.37
N PRO A 51 1.73 5.11 0.10
CA PRO A 51 2.34 4.44 1.25
C PRO A 51 1.49 4.50 2.51
N PHE A 52 0.72 5.56 2.70
CA PHE A 52 -0.18 5.72 3.83
C PHE A 52 -1.48 4.95 3.60
N ALA A 53 -2.06 5.03 2.40
CA ALA A 53 -3.27 4.30 2.02
C ALA A 53 -3.11 2.77 2.11
N ARG A 54 -1.90 2.27 1.90
CA ARG A 54 -1.55 0.85 1.99
C ARG A 54 -1.53 0.32 3.43
N ILE A 55 -1.25 1.16 4.43
CA ILE A 55 -1.15 0.76 5.84
C ILE A 55 -2.39 0.03 6.36
N PRO A 56 -3.62 0.58 6.26
CA PRO A 56 -4.80 -0.10 6.76
C PRO A 56 -5.01 -1.45 6.06
N TYR A 57 -4.76 -1.52 4.75
CA TYR A 57 -4.85 -2.78 4.01
C TYR A 57 -3.85 -3.81 4.51
N ASP A 58 -2.56 -3.45 4.63
CA ASP A 58 -1.53 -4.40 5.05
C ASP A 58 -1.74 -4.89 6.49
N LEU A 59 -2.23 -4.01 7.37
CA LEU A 59 -2.53 -4.34 8.75
C LEU A 59 -3.72 -5.31 8.88
N LEU A 60 -4.78 -5.10 8.09
CA LEU A 60 -5.99 -5.93 8.11
C LEU A 60 -5.80 -7.26 7.38
N LEU A 61 -5.26 -7.21 6.15
CA LEU A 61 -5.28 -8.33 5.22
C LEU A 61 -3.93 -8.56 4.51
N GLY A 62 -3.24 -7.51 4.07
CA GLY A 62 -2.10 -7.64 3.15
C GLY A 62 -0.94 -8.48 3.69
N PHE A 63 -0.64 -8.43 4.99
CA PHE A 63 0.36 -9.31 5.59
C PHE A 63 -0.06 -10.78 5.63
N ARG A 64 -1.35 -11.07 5.81
CA ARG A 64 -1.88 -12.44 5.84
C ARG A 64 -1.93 -13.02 4.43
N VAL A 65 -2.38 -12.24 3.45
CA VAL A 65 -2.39 -12.63 2.03
C VAL A 65 -0.98 -12.99 1.56
N ARG A 66 0.03 -12.20 1.93
CA ARG A 66 1.44 -12.49 1.58
C ARG A 66 1.93 -13.81 2.17
N GLN A 67 1.53 -14.12 3.41
CA GLN A 67 1.87 -15.41 4.04
C GLN A 67 1.25 -16.59 3.30
N TRP A 68 -0.01 -16.46 2.88
CA TRP A 68 -0.69 -17.52 2.10
C TRP A 68 -0.03 -17.73 0.74
N ILE A 69 0.34 -16.65 0.05
CA ILE A 69 1.04 -16.73 -1.24
C ILE A 69 2.39 -17.46 -1.09
N GLU A 70 3.13 -17.23 0.00
CA GLU A 70 4.42 -17.88 0.25
C GLU A 70 4.29 -19.35 0.68
N GLN A 71 3.14 -19.76 1.21
CA GLN A 71 2.92 -21.10 1.74
C GLN A 71 2.30 -22.07 0.72
N GLU A 72 1.44 -21.60 -0.17
CA GLU A 72 0.70 -22.47 -1.09
C GLU A 72 1.08 -22.25 -2.56
N SER A 73 1.84 -23.18 -3.15
CA SER A 73 2.35 -23.06 -4.51
C SER A 73 1.27 -23.07 -5.59
N VAL A 74 0.18 -23.84 -5.42
CA VAL A 74 -0.84 -24.06 -6.48
C VAL A 74 -1.78 -22.85 -6.64
N ILE A 75 -2.19 -22.22 -5.52
CA ILE A 75 -3.09 -21.04 -5.54
C ILE A 75 -2.29 -19.73 -5.58
N SER A 76 -0.96 -19.80 -5.42
CA SER A 76 -0.07 -18.63 -5.35
C SER A 76 -0.23 -17.65 -6.51
N LEU A 77 -0.34 -18.14 -7.76
CA LEU A 77 -0.39 -17.27 -8.94
C LEU A 77 -1.64 -16.39 -8.96
N PHE A 78 -2.80 -16.98 -8.73
CA PHE A 78 -4.08 -16.25 -8.69
C PHE A 78 -4.10 -15.24 -7.53
N LEU A 79 -3.69 -15.67 -6.34
CA LEU A 79 -3.63 -14.78 -5.17
C LEU A 79 -2.64 -13.64 -5.37
N ASN A 80 -1.52 -13.89 -6.05
CA ASN A 80 -0.53 -12.88 -6.36
C ASN A 80 -1.08 -11.83 -7.34
N GLN A 81 -1.75 -12.27 -8.42
CA GLN A 81 -2.43 -11.36 -9.36
C GLN A 81 -3.50 -10.52 -8.65
N LEU A 82 -4.34 -11.15 -7.84
CA LEU A 82 -5.37 -10.45 -7.06
C LEU A 82 -4.73 -9.44 -6.09
N HIS A 83 -3.62 -9.79 -5.45
CA HIS A 83 -2.89 -8.88 -4.57
C HIS A 83 -2.41 -7.64 -5.32
N TYR A 84 -1.87 -7.78 -6.53
CA TYR A 84 -1.46 -6.65 -7.37
C TYR A 84 -2.65 -5.76 -7.77
N ILE A 85 -3.78 -6.35 -8.15
CA ILE A 85 -5.00 -5.61 -8.49
C ILE A 85 -5.50 -4.81 -7.27
N ILE A 86 -5.52 -5.43 -6.09
CA ILE A 86 -5.93 -4.74 -4.85
C ILE A 86 -5.01 -3.54 -4.58
N HIS A 87 -3.70 -3.68 -4.75
CA HIS A 87 -2.79 -2.54 -4.58
C HIS A 87 -3.04 -1.44 -5.60
N PHE A 88 -3.36 -1.78 -6.85
CA PHE A 88 -3.72 -0.79 -7.85
C PHE A 88 -5.01 -0.05 -7.48
N VAL A 89 -6.03 -0.76 -6.97
CA VAL A 89 -7.25 -0.15 -6.43
C VAL A 89 -6.91 0.78 -5.24
N ILE A 90 -6.09 0.33 -4.28
CA ILE A 90 -5.65 1.16 -3.16
C ILE A 90 -4.94 2.43 -3.65
N PHE A 91 -4.13 2.32 -4.70
CA PHE A 91 -3.47 3.47 -5.32
C PHE A 91 -4.48 4.48 -5.87
N LEU A 92 -5.47 4.04 -6.65
CA LEU A 92 -6.51 4.94 -7.18
C LEU A 92 -7.33 5.60 -6.06
N PHE A 93 -7.63 4.87 -4.99
CA PHE A 93 -8.38 5.38 -3.84
C PHE A 93 -7.49 5.93 -2.71
N SER A 94 -6.22 6.22 -2.99
CA SER A 94 -5.26 6.63 -1.95
C SER A 94 -5.66 7.92 -1.25
N PHE A 95 -6.33 8.83 -1.96
CA PHE A 95 -6.88 10.05 -1.37
C PHE A 95 -7.83 9.76 -0.18
N PHE A 96 -8.67 8.73 -0.29
CA PHE A 96 -9.64 8.36 0.74
C PHE A 96 -9.04 7.47 1.84
N LEU A 97 -8.12 6.58 1.48
CA LEU A 97 -7.54 5.60 2.40
C LEU A 97 -6.36 6.15 3.22
N ALA A 98 -5.60 7.10 2.67
CA ALA A 98 -4.42 7.65 3.34
C ALA A 98 -4.72 8.33 4.69
N PRO A 99 -5.81 9.11 4.86
CA PRO A 99 -6.19 9.65 6.17
C PRO A 99 -6.29 8.58 7.27
N LEU A 100 -6.84 7.40 6.96
CA LEU A 100 -6.92 6.28 7.90
C LEU A 100 -5.53 5.76 8.27
N GLY A 101 -4.64 5.60 7.29
CA GLY A 101 -3.25 5.19 7.52
C GLY A 101 -2.47 6.17 8.38
N ILE A 102 -2.62 7.47 8.11
CA ILE A 102 -2.00 8.55 8.88
C ILE A 102 -2.52 8.51 10.33
N LEU A 103 -3.84 8.39 10.52
CA LEU A 103 -4.45 8.29 11.85
C LEU A 103 -3.88 7.12 12.66
N LEU A 104 -3.74 5.94 12.05
CA LEU A 104 -3.14 4.76 12.69
C LEU A 104 -1.69 5.01 13.12
N LEU A 105 -0.90 5.72 12.30
CA LEU A 105 0.48 6.08 12.65
C LEU A 105 0.54 7.07 13.82
N VAL A 106 -0.36 8.06 13.84
CA VAL A 106 -0.46 9.04 14.93
C VAL A 106 -0.82 8.34 16.24
N ILE A 107 -1.85 7.50 16.24
CA ILE A 107 -2.26 6.71 17.42
C ILE A 107 -1.10 5.85 17.92
N ARG A 108 -0.40 5.14 17.02
CA ARG A 108 0.75 4.30 17.37
C ARG A 108 1.89 5.11 18.00
N THR A 109 2.09 6.34 17.54
CA THR A 109 3.14 7.24 18.04
C THR A 109 2.79 7.75 19.43
N ILE A 110 1.55 8.22 19.64
CA ILE A 110 1.04 8.66 20.94
C ILE A 110 1.13 7.52 21.96
N TYR A 111 0.67 6.32 21.60
CA TYR A 111 0.73 5.15 22.49
C TYR A 111 2.17 4.82 22.93
N ARG A 112 3.13 4.87 21.99
CA ARG A 112 4.55 4.63 22.30
C ARG A 112 5.15 5.70 23.20
N TRP A 113 4.73 6.96 23.03
CA TRP A 113 5.20 8.07 23.83
C TRP A 113 4.67 7.96 25.28
N LEU A 114 3.39 7.65 25.44
CA LEU A 114 2.78 7.43 26.77
C LEU A 114 3.47 6.29 27.52
N ARG A 115 3.70 5.15 26.86
CA ARG A 115 4.39 4.00 27.49
C ARG A 115 5.85 4.26 27.84
N LYS A 116 6.52 5.23 27.23
CA LYS A 116 7.91 5.59 27.58
C LYS A 116 7.98 6.52 28.80
N THR A 117 6.89 7.19 29.12
CA THR A 117 6.82 8.21 30.18
C THR A 117 6.35 7.60 31.50
N THR A 118 5.73 6.40 31.46
CA THR A 118 5.38 5.56 32.63
C THR A 118 6.43 4.48 32.82
#